data_AF-A0A7L9BD93-F1
#
_entry.id   AF-A0A7L9BD93-F1
#
_cell.length_a   1.000
_cell.length_b   1.000
_cell.length_c   1.000
_cell.angle_alpha   90.00
_cell.angle_beta   90.00
_cell.angle_gamma   90.00
#
_symmetry.space_group_name_H-M   'P 1'
#
loop_
_entity.id
_entity.type
_entity.pdbx_description
1 polymer ?
#
loop_
_entity_poly.entity_id
_entity_poly.type
_entity_poly.pdbx_seq_one_letter_code
_entity_poly.pdbx_strand_id
1 'polypeptide(L)'
;MIDKKIAVLIGKAIREGKYLNITYKNKSGEITPFWISIQDINANDELYVHMFNVTKDEPLLNKKIFISGIQSAEILKFSHYEVPEELIRKLEEDKSLQIYDFHRYDNNILNYYLECYKANRDPFLHKTYLIQGLDLPELQKKAPYSLTDTQLKQIVREIYNNEFNSFNDYDLALCEFSIDLFSRGKFVVAFRKLTFDPVQKTLHLGSKSEFNPNFYIQGIKHTLSYYTDLSPADFEAMYANNKAETIELLKGNFKMGELPNTRPEVVVLGYTQVDIARIYDNINSDHKNNEVQIPIKAFFQNPSLLDRKNRKEPHIVLYDNQVNIDQLRTVYNALKYPITYVQGPPGTGKTQTLLNIIVNCLANGKKLLISSNNNVPIDGIKEKLYLGEYRGKKILLPVIRLGNNEYVAKALRIIKALYAFETKDVPKEELLINLKEKSKENNKLLLSRLKQYEDRLDVKQNLEFVNGLLSKEQNHLLEKEKNKLEEKLAQLPDITNEDLKNIYEVIKGNHQLLQFFYFESLRCIKRLKTKDYAPLIEILNNEDEQAQIKEFNKWIADDDNLEKFTKG
;
A
#
# COMPACT_ATOMS: atom_id res chain seq x y z
N MET A 1 12.47 -1.60 35.66
CA MET A 1 11.38 -1.16 34.76
C MET A 1 11.42 -2.11 33.58
N ILE A 2 10.32 -2.82 33.27
CA ILE A 2 10.28 -3.83 32.21
C ILE A 2 10.52 -3.15 30.87
N ASP A 3 11.46 -3.66 30.07
CA ASP A 3 11.64 -3.16 28.70
C ASP A 3 10.41 -3.52 27.87
N LYS A 4 9.66 -2.48 27.46
CA LYS A 4 8.41 -2.61 26.71
C LYS A 4 8.60 -3.36 25.39
N LYS A 5 9.77 -3.26 24.75
CA LYS A 5 10.05 -4.00 23.50
C LYS A 5 10.19 -5.50 23.76
N ILE A 6 10.88 -5.88 24.84
CA ILE A 6 11.06 -7.28 25.22
C ILE A 6 9.74 -7.91 25.65
N ALA A 7 8.91 -7.20 26.45
CA ALA A 7 7.59 -7.67 26.84
C ALA A 7 6.68 -7.92 25.63
N VAL A 8 6.68 -7.02 24.65
CA VAL A 8 5.94 -7.20 23.39
C VAL A 8 6.43 -8.43 22.61
N LEU A 9 7.75 -8.64 22.53
CA LEU A 9 8.33 -9.81 21.85
C LEU A 9 7.97 -11.12 22.55
N ILE A 10 7.95 -11.14 23.90
CA ILE A 10 7.49 -12.27 24.72
C ILE A 10 6.04 -12.59 24.38
N GLY A 11 5.14 -11.61 24.41
CA GLY A 11 3.74 -11.84 24.08
C GLY A 11 3.56 -12.33 22.63
N LYS A 12 4.35 -11.81 21.69
CA LYS A 12 4.33 -12.29 20.29
C LYS A 12 4.79 -13.74 20.18
N ALA A 13 5.88 -14.10 20.86
CA ALA A 13 6.43 -15.46 20.86
C ALA A 13 5.44 -16.48 21.44
N ILE A 14 4.72 -16.13 22.51
CA ILE A 14 3.65 -16.97 23.10
C ILE A 14 2.52 -17.18 22.08
N ARG A 15 1.99 -16.11 21.47
CA ARG A 15 0.88 -16.23 20.51
C ARG A 15 1.25 -17.02 19.25
N GLU A 16 2.50 -16.92 18.80
CA GLU A 16 3.00 -17.68 17.66
C GLU A 16 3.50 -19.09 18.02
N GLY A 17 3.58 -19.44 19.31
CA GLY A 17 4.15 -20.70 19.79
C GLY A 17 5.63 -20.88 19.42
N LYS A 18 6.43 -19.82 19.54
CA LYS A 18 7.85 -19.80 19.14
C LYS A 18 8.79 -19.58 20.32
N TYR A 19 10.00 -20.11 20.20
CA TYR A 19 11.08 -19.84 21.15
C TYR A 19 11.61 -18.41 20.98
N LEU A 20 12.18 -17.87 22.06
CA LEU A 20 13.01 -16.66 22.02
C LEU A 20 14.48 -17.04 22.13
N ASN A 21 15.31 -16.47 21.26
CA ASN A 21 16.75 -16.40 21.46
C ASN A 21 17.05 -15.19 22.35
N ILE A 22 17.56 -15.44 23.56
CA ILE A 22 17.86 -14.40 24.53
C ILE A 22 19.33 -14.42 24.95
N THR A 23 19.85 -13.26 25.31
CA THR A 23 21.05 -13.16 26.16
C THR A 23 20.61 -12.78 27.57
N TYR A 24 20.96 -13.63 28.54
CA TYR A 24 20.49 -13.48 29.92
C TYR A 24 21.65 -13.22 30.87
N LYS A 25 21.52 -12.19 31.71
CA LYS A 25 22.47 -11.89 32.78
C LYS A 25 21.96 -12.51 34.09
N ASN A 26 22.70 -13.49 34.61
CA ASN A 26 22.34 -14.14 35.87
C ASN A 26 22.72 -13.28 37.10
N LYS A 27 22.33 -13.73 38.30
CA LYS A 27 22.60 -13.01 39.57
C LYS A 27 24.09 -12.87 39.88
N SER A 28 24.94 -13.77 39.38
CA SER A 28 26.40 -13.68 39.48
C SER A 28 27.04 -12.78 38.43
N GLY A 29 26.25 -12.15 37.56
CA GLY A 29 26.70 -11.21 36.54
C GLY A 29 27.21 -11.83 35.24
N GLU A 30 27.15 -13.17 35.11
CA GLU A 30 27.52 -13.90 33.90
C GLU A 30 26.41 -13.75 32.85
N ILE A 31 26.81 -13.52 31.61
CA ILE A 31 25.92 -13.36 30.46
C ILE A 31 25.99 -14.62 29.61
N THR A 32 24.86 -15.25 29.36
CA THR A 32 24.80 -16.52 28.64
C THR A 32 23.65 -16.51 27.63
N PRO A 33 23.85 -17.01 26.39
CA PRO A 33 22.78 -17.16 25.42
C PRO A 33 21.92 -18.39 25.75
N PHE A 34 20.61 -18.25 25.59
CA PHE A 34 19.64 -19.32 25.74
C PHE A 34 18.53 -19.21 24.71
N TRP A 35 18.02 -20.35 24.28
CA TRP A 35 16.72 -20.44 23.62
C TRP A 35 15.69 -20.80 24.66
N ILE A 36 14.63 -20.00 24.78
CA ILE A 36 13.61 -20.19 25.81
C ILE A 36 12.22 -20.38 25.22
N SER A 37 11.46 -21.34 25.76
CA SER A 37 10.01 -21.43 25.56
C SER A 37 9.31 -20.98 26.84
N ILE A 38 8.25 -20.19 26.69
CA ILE A 38 7.58 -19.55 27.81
C ILE A 38 6.41 -20.42 28.26
N GLN A 39 6.44 -20.81 29.53
CA GLN A 39 5.49 -21.73 30.15
C GLN A 39 4.47 -21.00 31.03
N ASP A 40 4.88 -19.92 31.70
CA ASP A 40 3.99 -19.02 32.43
C ASP A 40 4.60 -17.62 32.55
N ILE A 41 3.75 -16.62 32.75
CA ILE A 41 4.15 -15.21 32.91
C ILE A 41 3.40 -14.54 34.05
N ASN A 42 3.93 -13.43 34.57
CA ASN A 42 3.18 -12.54 35.45
C ASN A 42 3.40 -11.06 35.11
N ALA A 43 2.66 -10.18 35.78
CA ALA A 43 2.78 -8.73 35.60
C ALA A 43 4.04 -8.12 36.26
N ASN A 44 4.75 -8.88 37.11
CA ASN A 44 5.78 -8.41 38.03
C ASN A 44 7.19 -8.91 37.64
N ASP A 45 7.52 -8.83 36.35
CA ASP A 45 8.87 -9.07 35.80
C ASP A 45 9.32 -10.55 35.79
N GLU A 46 8.48 -11.52 36.18
CA GLU A 46 8.88 -12.93 36.26
C GLU A 46 8.35 -13.77 35.09
N LEU A 47 9.20 -14.68 34.60
CA LEU A 47 8.86 -15.66 33.57
C LEU A 47 9.21 -17.06 34.07
N TYR A 48 8.34 -18.02 33.76
CA TYR A 48 8.64 -19.45 33.88
C TYR A 48 8.90 -19.99 32.48
N VAL A 49 10.08 -20.59 32.29
CA VAL A 49 10.56 -20.98 30.97
C VAL A 49 11.21 -22.36 30.99
N HIS A 50 11.23 -23.04 29.84
CA HIS A 50 12.24 -24.06 29.57
C HIS A 50 13.39 -23.37 28.84
N MET A 51 14.63 -23.74 29.18
CA MET A 51 15.83 -23.12 28.61
C MET A 51 16.67 -24.18 27.93
N PHE A 52 17.00 -23.97 26.67
CA PHE A 52 17.96 -24.76 25.92
C PHE A 52 19.22 -23.92 25.68
N ASN A 53 20.38 -24.49 25.98
CA ASN A 53 21.65 -23.85 25.68
C ASN A 53 22.34 -24.65 24.58
N VAL A 54 22.68 -23.96 23.50
CA VAL A 54 23.29 -24.54 22.30
C VAL A 54 24.61 -25.28 22.60
N THR A 55 25.32 -24.90 23.67
CA THR A 55 26.58 -25.52 24.10
C THR A 55 26.39 -26.62 25.15
N LYS A 56 25.17 -26.89 25.62
CA LYS A 56 24.87 -27.92 26.62
C LYS A 56 23.94 -28.98 26.04
N ASP A 57 24.16 -30.25 26.38
CA ASP A 57 23.39 -31.35 25.79
C ASP A 57 21.97 -31.51 26.39
N GLU A 58 21.73 -30.99 27.59
CA GLU A 58 20.44 -31.11 28.31
C GLU A 58 19.73 -29.77 28.53
N PRO A 59 18.41 -29.68 28.25
CA PRO A 59 17.62 -28.50 28.54
C PRO A 59 17.30 -28.37 30.03
N LEU A 60 17.15 -27.12 30.50
CA LEU A 60 16.73 -26.78 31.85
C LEU A 60 15.23 -26.53 31.87
N LEU A 61 14.48 -27.39 32.54
CA LEU A 61 13.02 -27.29 32.60
C LEU A 61 12.53 -26.43 33.78
N ASN A 62 11.37 -25.80 33.60
CA ASN A 62 10.61 -25.01 34.57
C ASN A 62 11.46 -24.03 35.40
N LYS A 63 12.33 -23.27 34.73
CA LYS A 63 13.18 -22.26 35.39
C LYS A 63 12.46 -20.93 35.50
N LYS A 64 12.61 -20.31 36.67
CA LYS A 64 12.18 -18.93 36.92
C LYS A 64 13.30 -17.97 36.52
N ILE A 65 13.00 -17.06 35.61
CA ILE A 65 13.88 -15.97 35.19
C ILE A 65 13.16 -14.63 35.30
N PHE A 66 13.91 -13.52 35.20
CA PHE A 66 13.35 -12.16 35.27
C PHE A 66 13.51 -11.44 33.94
N ILE A 67 12.49 -10.69 33.48
CA ILE A 67 12.56 -9.93 32.23
C ILE A 67 13.66 -8.87 32.31
N SER A 68 13.83 -8.24 33.47
CA SER A 68 14.94 -7.32 33.74
C SER A 68 16.35 -7.93 33.58
N GLY A 69 16.48 -9.27 33.64
CA GLY A 69 17.74 -9.98 33.38
C GLY A 69 18.02 -10.20 31.90
N ILE A 70 17.03 -10.02 31.01
CA ILE A 70 17.17 -10.22 29.56
C ILE A 70 17.83 -8.97 28.95
N GLN A 71 19.01 -9.15 28.35
CA GLN A 71 19.76 -8.06 27.70
C GLN A 71 19.33 -7.88 26.24
N SER A 72 19.02 -8.98 25.54
CA SER A 72 18.47 -8.97 24.20
C SER A 72 17.49 -10.13 24.02
N ALA A 73 16.50 -9.96 23.14
CA ALA A 73 15.57 -10.99 22.75
C ALA A 73 15.24 -10.87 21.26
N GLU A 74 15.25 -12.00 20.57
CA GLU A 74 14.75 -12.16 19.19
C GLU A 74 13.90 -13.43 19.11
N ILE A 75 12.88 -13.45 18.26
CA ILE A 75 12.15 -14.69 17.98
C ILE A 75 13.10 -15.66 17.26
N LEU A 76 13.24 -16.87 17.80
CA LEU A 76 14.04 -17.92 17.20
C LEU A 76 13.32 -18.43 15.93
N LYS A 77 13.93 -18.20 14.76
CA LYS A 77 13.39 -18.62 13.46
C LYS A 77 13.17 -20.13 13.42
N PHE A 78 12.14 -20.60 12.70
CA PHE A 78 11.79 -22.02 12.52
C PHE A 78 11.46 -22.81 13.79
N SER A 79 11.44 -22.15 14.95
CA SER A 79 11.17 -22.81 16.21
C SER A 79 9.67 -22.99 16.45
N HIS A 80 9.32 -24.03 17.19
CA HIS A 80 7.95 -24.27 17.64
C HIS A 80 7.94 -24.97 18.99
N TYR A 81 6.99 -24.62 19.85
CA TYR A 81 6.62 -25.39 21.02
C TYR A 81 5.11 -25.35 21.25
N GLU A 82 4.59 -26.37 21.93
CA GLU A 82 3.21 -26.39 22.40
C GLU A 82 3.06 -25.45 23.60
N VAL A 83 2.35 -24.35 23.39
CA VAL A 83 2.09 -23.35 24.43
C VAL A 83 1.02 -23.87 25.38
N PRO A 84 1.22 -23.79 26.71
CA PRO A 84 0.17 -24.17 27.66
C PRO A 84 -1.14 -23.39 27.42
N GLU A 85 -2.27 -24.08 27.31
CA GLU A 85 -3.59 -23.45 27.08
C GLU A 85 -3.92 -22.40 28.17
N GLU A 86 -3.56 -22.71 29.42
CA GLU A 86 -3.71 -21.81 30.56
C GLU A 86 -2.93 -20.50 30.39
N LEU A 87 -1.76 -20.53 29.75
CA LEU A 87 -0.97 -19.33 29.47
C LEU A 87 -1.63 -18.48 28.38
N ILE A 88 -2.17 -19.09 27.33
CA ILE A 88 -2.93 -18.39 26.27
C ILE A 88 -4.15 -17.70 26.90
N ARG A 89 -4.93 -18.43 27.68
CA ARG A 89 -6.12 -17.89 28.38
C ARG A 89 -5.73 -16.72 29.30
N LYS A 90 -4.68 -16.87 30.11
CA LYS A 90 -4.19 -15.78 30.97
C LYS A 90 -3.85 -14.52 30.15
N LEU A 91 -3.15 -14.68 29.03
CA LEU A 91 -2.73 -13.56 28.18
C LEU A 91 -3.93 -12.80 27.59
N GLU A 92 -5.03 -13.50 27.28
CA GLU A 92 -6.24 -12.90 26.70
C GLU A 92 -7.19 -12.29 27.74
N GLU A 93 -7.32 -12.90 28.92
CA GLU A 93 -8.32 -12.52 29.93
C GLU A 93 -7.78 -11.57 31.03
N ASP A 94 -6.50 -11.67 31.38
CA ASP A 94 -5.92 -10.91 32.50
C ASP A 94 -5.46 -9.52 32.06
N LYS A 95 -6.22 -8.49 32.47
CA LYS A 95 -5.90 -7.09 32.20
C LYS A 95 -4.54 -6.65 32.74
N SER A 96 -3.98 -7.31 33.75
CA SER A 96 -2.65 -6.99 34.26
C SER A 96 -1.52 -7.39 33.29
N LEU A 97 -1.80 -8.27 32.32
CA LEU A 97 -0.85 -8.76 31.32
C LEU A 97 -0.88 -7.95 30.00
N GLN A 98 -1.61 -6.83 29.94
CA GLN A 98 -1.63 -5.92 28.79
C GLN A 98 -0.24 -5.40 28.39
N ILE A 99 0.76 -5.46 29.28
CA ILE A 99 2.15 -5.12 28.94
C ILE A 99 2.76 -6.04 27.86
N TYR A 100 2.21 -7.25 27.70
CA TYR A 100 2.58 -8.24 26.67
C TYR A 100 1.69 -8.15 25.42
N ASP A 101 0.71 -7.24 25.42
CA ASP A 101 -0.11 -6.96 24.25
C ASP A 101 0.64 -6.10 23.24
N PHE A 102 0.53 -6.54 21.99
CA PHE A 102 0.99 -5.74 20.88
C PHE A 102 -0.10 -4.72 20.53
N HIS A 103 -0.11 -3.59 21.23
CA HIS A 103 -0.88 -2.43 20.78
C HIS A 103 -0.21 -1.80 19.55
N ARG A 104 -0.30 -2.49 18.40
CA ARG A 104 -0.35 -1.78 17.12
C ARG A 104 -1.69 -1.07 17.07
N TYR A 105 -1.67 0.14 16.53
CA TYR A 105 -2.89 0.87 16.19
C TYR A 105 -3.82 -0.09 15.42
N ASP A 106 -5.04 -0.25 15.95
CA ASP A 106 -6.04 -1.20 15.48
C ASP A 106 -6.67 -0.65 14.19
N ASN A 107 -5.88 -0.70 13.11
CA ASN A 107 -6.38 -0.39 11.78
C ASN A 107 -6.43 -1.71 11.03
N ASN A 108 -7.61 -2.33 11.05
CA ASN A 108 -7.91 -3.59 10.36
C ASN A 108 -7.42 -3.58 8.91
N ILE A 109 -7.41 -2.41 8.25
CA ILE A 109 -6.92 -2.21 6.89
C ILE A 109 -5.38 -2.39 6.80
N LEU A 110 -4.62 -1.85 7.75
CA LEU A 110 -3.16 -1.97 7.76
C LEU A 110 -2.70 -3.39 8.09
N ASN A 111 -3.35 -4.00 9.07
CA ASN A 111 -3.11 -5.39 9.39
C ASN A 111 -3.52 -6.28 8.21
N TYR A 112 -4.67 -6.04 7.58
CA TYR A 112 -5.09 -6.73 6.36
C TYR A 112 -4.08 -6.56 5.22
N TYR A 113 -3.58 -5.36 4.94
CA TYR A 113 -2.57 -5.16 3.90
C TYR A 113 -1.24 -5.82 4.23
N LEU A 114 -0.82 -5.82 5.49
CA LEU A 114 0.36 -6.53 5.93
C LEU A 114 0.18 -8.04 5.73
N GLU A 115 -0.98 -8.59 6.07
CA GLU A 115 -1.32 -10.01 5.85
C GLU A 115 -1.44 -10.34 4.35
N CYS A 116 -2.09 -9.50 3.54
CA CYS A 116 -2.11 -9.64 2.08
C CYS A 116 -0.70 -9.58 1.49
N TYR A 117 0.16 -8.70 2.03
CA TYR A 117 1.54 -8.60 1.59
C TYR A 117 2.34 -9.85 1.96
N LYS A 118 2.21 -10.36 3.19
CA LYS A 118 2.80 -11.64 3.61
C LYS A 118 2.32 -12.80 2.73
N ALA A 119 1.03 -12.81 2.39
CA ALA A 119 0.41 -13.84 1.55
C ALA A 119 0.82 -13.74 0.06
N ASN A 120 1.33 -12.61 -0.40
CA ASN A 120 1.64 -12.35 -1.82
C ASN A 120 3.15 -12.25 -2.09
N ARG A 121 3.97 -13.02 -1.36
CA ARG A 121 5.43 -13.09 -1.58
C ARG A 121 5.80 -14.38 -2.28
N ASP A 122 6.32 -14.26 -3.50
CA ASP A 122 6.93 -15.41 -4.17
C ASP A 122 8.28 -15.73 -3.49
N PRO A 123 8.54 -16.99 -3.11
CA PRO A 123 9.77 -17.36 -2.42
C PRO A 123 10.99 -17.46 -3.34
N PHE A 124 12.16 -17.51 -2.74
CA PHE A 124 13.41 -17.97 -3.34
C PHE A 124 14.05 -19.05 -2.46
N LEU A 125 14.92 -19.87 -3.05
CA LEU A 125 15.69 -20.86 -2.30
C LEU A 125 16.88 -20.16 -1.64
N HIS A 126 16.88 -20.06 -0.31
CA HIS A 126 18.01 -19.50 0.42
C HIS A 126 19.14 -20.52 0.54
N LYS A 127 18.82 -21.75 0.99
CA LYS A 127 19.80 -22.82 1.16
C LYS A 127 19.13 -24.19 1.24
N THR A 128 19.86 -25.23 0.82
CA THR A 128 19.48 -26.64 0.98
C THR A 128 20.43 -27.32 1.97
N TYR A 129 19.88 -28.18 2.82
CA TYR A 129 20.60 -28.93 3.84
C TYR A 129 20.33 -30.42 3.67
N LEU A 130 21.39 -31.21 3.69
CA LEU A 130 21.31 -32.66 3.65
C LEU A 130 21.60 -33.21 5.05
N ILE A 131 20.54 -33.48 5.80
CA ILE A 131 20.68 -34.02 7.16
C ILE A 131 20.63 -35.55 7.07
N GLN A 132 21.66 -36.20 7.60
CA GLN A 132 21.78 -37.65 7.49
C GLN A 132 20.66 -38.36 8.28
N GLY A 133 20.08 -39.41 7.68
CA GLY A 133 19.05 -40.24 8.32
C GLY A 133 17.65 -39.63 8.40
N LEU A 134 17.41 -38.46 7.80
CA LEU A 134 16.06 -37.90 7.64
C LEU A 134 15.47 -38.34 6.30
N ASP A 135 14.56 -39.30 6.34
CA ASP A 135 13.80 -39.77 5.18
C ASP A 135 12.31 -39.37 5.30
N LEU A 136 11.69 -38.98 4.19
CA LEU A 136 10.32 -38.42 4.16
C LEU A 136 9.25 -39.39 4.65
N PRO A 137 9.28 -40.70 4.33
CA PRO A 137 8.34 -41.66 4.89
C PRO A 137 8.47 -41.80 6.41
N GLU A 138 9.67 -41.62 6.98
CA GLU A 138 9.86 -41.68 8.44
C GLU A 138 9.35 -40.42 9.14
N LEU A 139 9.66 -39.24 8.59
CA LEU A 139 9.17 -37.94 9.08
C LEU A 139 7.63 -37.87 9.07
N GLN A 140 7.00 -38.42 8.04
CA GLN A 140 5.54 -38.45 7.93
C GLN A 140 4.88 -39.45 8.91
N LYS A 141 5.54 -40.58 9.18
CA LYS A 141 5.01 -41.61 10.10
C LYS A 141 5.21 -41.25 11.58
N LYS A 142 6.27 -40.51 11.88
CA LYS A 142 6.64 -40.10 13.25
C LYS A 142 6.64 -38.57 13.32
N ALA A 143 5.46 -37.96 13.31
CA ALA A 143 5.31 -36.52 13.53
C ALA A 143 4.71 -36.31 14.95
N PRO A 144 5.46 -35.75 15.91
CA PRO A 144 6.81 -35.19 15.80
C PRO A 144 7.94 -36.23 15.72
N TYR A 145 8.99 -35.92 14.97
CA TYR A 145 10.15 -36.79 14.75
C TYR A 145 11.24 -36.50 15.78
N SER A 146 11.56 -37.47 16.63
CA SER A 146 12.64 -37.35 17.61
C SER A 146 14.01 -37.40 16.94
N LEU A 147 14.83 -36.37 17.17
CA LEU A 147 16.17 -36.28 16.65
C LEU A 147 17.17 -37.05 17.50
N THR A 148 18.15 -37.67 16.84
CA THR A 148 19.37 -38.13 17.50
C THR A 148 20.25 -36.94 17.88
N ASP A 149 21.13 -37.09 18.89
CA ASP A 149 22.04 -36.01 19.29
C ASP A 149 22.96 -35.56 18.14
N THR A 150 23.32 -36.46 17.22
CA THR A 150 24.09 -36.13 16.01
C THR A 150 23.29 -35.24 15.06
N GLN A 151 22.03 -35.57 14.80
CA GLN A 151 21.15 -34.76 13.94
C GLN A 151 20.85 -33.40 14.59
N LEU A 152 20.61 -33.37 15.90
CA LEU A 152 20.43 -32.14 16.67
C LEU A 152 21.63 -31.20 16.51
N LYS A 153 22.85 -31.72 16.73
CA LYS A 153 24.10 -30.95 16.57
C LYS A 153 24.29 -30.48 15.13
N GLN A 154 23.93 -31.30 14.13
CA GLN A 154 23.98 -30.91 12.73
C GLN A 154 23.01 -29.76 12.42
N ILE A 155 21.74 -29.86 12.82
CA ILE A 155 20.70 -28.84 12.60
C ILE A 155 21.11 -27.50 13.22
N VAL A 156 21.52 -27.53 14.49
CA VAL A 156 21.98 -26.34 15.20
C VAL A 156 23.15 -25.68 14.46
N ARG A 157 24.18 -26.48 14.13
CA ARG A 157 25.40 -25.98 13.49
C ARG A 157 25.16 -25.47 12.07
N GLU A 158 24.37 -26.18 11.28
CA GLU A 158 24.22 -25.87 9.86
C GLU A 158 23.12 -24.84 9.60
N ILE A 159 22.01 -24.86 10.35
CA ILE A 159 20.86 -23.98 10.10
C ILE A 159 20.90 -22.77 11.02
N TYR A 160 21.06 -22.96 12.32
CA TYR A 160 20.90 -21.87 13.31
C TYR A 160 22.13 -20.99 13.51
N ASN A 161 23.32 -21.47 13.12
CA ASN A 161 24.52 -20.63 13.09
C ASN A 161 24.69 -19.84 11.78
N ASN A 162 23.77 -19.95 10.81
CA ASN A 162 23.80 -19.12 9.60
C ASN A 162 23.26 -17.71 9.89
N GLU A 163 23.82 -16.72 9.21
CA GLU A 163 23.29 -15.35 9.23
C GLU A 163 22.07 -15.23 8.31
N PHE A 164 20.95 -14.79 8.88
CA PHE A 164 19.72 -14.51 8.14
C PHE A 164 19.58 -13.00 7.94
N ASN A 165 19.39 -12.57 6.70
CA ASN A 165 19.25 -11.15 6.38
C ASN A 165 17.94 -10.61 6.99
N SER A 166 18.03 -9.52 7.74
CA SER A 166 16.87 -8.88 8.37
C SER A 166 15.83 -8.36 7.38
N PHE A 167 16.20 -8.16 6.11
CA PHE A 167 15.29 -7.75 5.03
C PHE A 167 14.53 -8.90 4.38
N ASN A 168 14.67 -10.13 4.89
CA ASN A 168 13.96 -11.29 4.37
C ASN A 168 13.27 -12.05 5.53
N ASP A 169 12.08 -12.56 5.27
CA ASP A 169 11.51 -13.63 6.09
C ASP A 169 12.03 -14.98 5.60
N TYR A 170 12.06 -15.96 6.49
CA TYR A 170 12.52 -17.29 6.19
C TYR A 170 11.61 -18.34 6.80
N ASP A 171 11.31 -19.38 6.02
CA ASP A 171 10.66 -20.60 6.49
C ASP A 171 11.58 -21.80 6.28
N LEU A 172 11.57 -22.72 7.25
CA LEU A 172 12.20 -24.03 7.12
C LEU A 172 11.14 -25.00 6.59
N ALA A 173 11.53 -25.77 5.60
CA ALA A 173 10.62 -26.66 4.90
C ALA A 173 11.32 -27.96 4.49
N LEU A 174 10.51 -28.99 4.29
CA LEU A 174 10.89 -30.21 3.59
C LEU A 174 10.39 -30.10 2.15
N CYS A 175 11.32 -30.02 1.20
CA CYS A 175 11.01 -30.01 -0.23
C CYS A 175 10.51 -31.41 -0.64
N GLU A 176 9.29 -31.48 -1.17
CA GLU A 176 8.71 -32.72 -1.70
C GLU A 176 8.97 -32.87 -3.20
N PHE A 177 8.93 -31.75 -3.92
CA PHE A 177 9.15 -31.71 -5.36
C PHE A 177 9.72 -30.36 -5.78
N SER A 178 10.72 -30.43 -6.64
CA SER A 178 11.33 -29.27 -7.27
C SER A 178 11.70 -29.55 -8.72
N ILE A 179 11.86 -28.48 -9.49
CA ILE A 179 12.44 -28.52 -10.82
C ILE A 179 13.86 -28.00 -10.68
N ASP A 180 14.84 -28.84 -11.01
CA ASP A 180 16.26 -28.50 -11.01
C ASP A 180 16.62 -27.87 -12.35
N LEU A 181 17.08 -26.62 -12.33
CA LEU A 181 17.54 -25.91 -13.51
C LEU A 181 19.07 -25.97 -13.55
N PHE A 182 19.62 -26.74 -14.49
CA PHE A 182 21.07 -26.92 -14.63
C PHE A 182 21.81 -25.57 -14.59
N SER A 183 22.76 -25.42 -13.66
CA SER A 183 23.58 -24.22 -13.41
C SER A 183 22.85 -22.93 -12.96
N ARG A 184 21.51 -22.92 -12.89
CA ARG A 184 20.73 -21.72 -12.54
C ARG A 184 20.13 -21.78 -11.14
N GLY A 185 19.84 -22.98 -10.63
CA GLY A 185 19.29 -23.18 -9.29
C GLY A 185 18.14 -24.18 -9.30
N LYS A 186 17.24 -24.05 -8.33
CA LYS A 186 16.13 -24.97 -8.10
C LYS A 186 14.84 -24.19 -7.88
N PHE A 187 13.78 -24.58 -8.57
CA PHE A 187 12.42 -24.12 -8.33
C PHE A 187 11.76 -25.12 -7.37
N VAL A 188 11.63 -24.75 -6.08
CA VAL A 188 10.88 -25.56 -5.11
C VAL A 188 9.39 -25.39 -5.37
N VAL A 189 8.75 -26.43 -5.92
CA VAL A 189 7.33 -26.38 -6.34
C VAL A 189 6.40 -26.83 -5.22
N ALA A 190 6.70 -27.95 -4.57
CA ALA A 190 5.89 -28.49 -3.48
C ALA A 190 6.76 -28.74 -2.25
N PHE A 191 6.28 -28.34 -1.08
CA PHE A 191 6.99 -28.47 0.18
C PHE A 191 6.04 -28.64 1.35
N ARG A 192 6.56 -29.01 2.51
CA ARG A 192 5.85 -28.98 3.79
C ARG A 192 6.62 -28.14 4.77
N LYS A 193 5.95 -27.29 5.55
CA LYS A 193 6.61 -26.54 6.61
C LYS A 193 7.22 -27.49 7.63
N LEU A 194 8.42 -27.13 8.09
CA LEU A 194 9.17 -27.88 9.09
C LEU A 194 9.50 -26.93 10.23
N THR A 195 9.17 -27.32 11.45
CA THR A 195 9.52 -26.56 12.65
C THR A 195 10.31 -27.41 13.62
N PHE A 196 11.08 -26.78 14.49
CA PHE A 196 12.02 -27.42 15.38
C PHE A 196 11.73 -27.06 16.83
N ASP A 197 11.64 -28.07 17.70
CA ASP A 197 11.56 -27.90 19.15
C ASP A 197 12.92 -28.29 19.77
N PRO A 198 13.73 -27.30 20.21
CA PRO A 198 15.03 -27.55 20.82
C PRO A 198 14.96 -28.28 22.17
N VAL A 199 13.90 -28.09 22.95
CA VAL A 199 13.79 -28.69 24.30
C VAL A 199 13.36 -30.15 24.18
N GLN A 200 12.37 -30.44 23.33
CA GLN A 200 11.92 -31.81 23.06
C GLN A 200 12.85 -32.56 22.10
N LYS A 201 13.79 -31.85 21.45
CA LYS A 201 14.69 -32.38 20.42
C LYS A 201 13.91 -33.01 19.26
N THR A 202 12.84 -32.35 18.81
CA THR A 202 11.94 -32.88 17.77
C THR A 202 11.84 -31.96 16.55
N LEU A 203 11.56 -32.56 15.39
CA LEU A 203 11.10 -31.87 14.20
C LEU A 203 9.61 -32.13 13.98
N HIS A 204 8.87 -31.07 13.71
CA HIS A 204 7.44 -31.11 13.43
C HIS A 204 7.21 -30.81 11.95
N LEU A 205 6.69 -31.79 11.22
CA LEU A 205 6.34 -31.67 9.81
C LEU A 205 4.87 -31.24 9.67
N GLY A 206 4.62 -30.23 8.85
CA GLY A 206 3.27 -29.79 8.50
C GLY A 206 2.43 -30.91 7.87
N SER A 207 1.14 -30.93 8.22
CA SER A 207 0.21 -31.97 7.75
C SER A 207 -0.18 -31.84 6.28
N LYS A 208 -0.13 -30.63 5.73
CA LYS A 208 -0.50 -30.30 4.34
C LYS A 208 0.74 -29.96 3.51
N SER A 209 0.74 -30.39 2.24
CA SER A 209 1.70 -29.92 1.25
C SER A 209 1.28 -28.51 0.79
N GLU A 210 2.24 -27.59 0.77
CA GLU A 210 2.13 -26.23 0.26
C GLU A 210 2.84 -26.12 -1.08
N PHE A 211 2.41 -25.17 -1.91
CA PHE A 211 2.86 -25.05 -3.30
C PHE A 211 3.25 -23.64 -3.67
N ASN A 212 4.31 -23.53 -4.46
CA ASN A 212 4.80 -22.26 -5.00
C ASN A 212 4.45 -22.18 -6.49
N PRO A 213 3.39 -21.44 -6.89
CA PRO A 213 3.10 -21.23 -8.31
C PRO A 213 4.17 -20.37 -8.99
N ASN A 214 4.87 -19.55 -8.21
CA ASN A 214 5.96 -18.70 -8.65
C ASN A 214 7.17 -18.86 -7.73
N PHE A 215 8.37 -18.65 -8.25
CA PHE A 215 9.60 -18.74 -7.49
C PHE A 215 10.71 -17.90 -8.10
N TYR A 216 11.49 -17.23 -7.27
CA TYR A 216 12.66 -16.46 -7.71
C TYR A 216 13.91 -17.31 -7.72
N ILE A 217 14.61 -17.29 -8.85
CA ILE A 217 15.92 -17.93 -9.03
C ILE A 217 16.88 -16.86 -9.54
N GLN A 218 17.92 -16.56 -8.77
CA GLN A 218 18.90 -15.52 -9.11
C GLN A 218 18.26 -14.16 -9.49
N GLY A 219 17.14 -13.80 -8.84
CA GLY A 219 16.41 -12.55 -9.10
C GLY A 219 15.44 -12.59 -10.28
N ILE A 220 15.34 -13.69 -11.00
CA ILE A 220 14.39 -13.88 -12.11
C ILE A 220 13.18 -14.67 -11.60
N LYS A 221 11.97 -14.20 -11.92
CA LYS A 221 10.72 -14.88 -11.58
C LYS A 221 10.46 -16.05 -12.53
N HIS A 222 10.36 -17.24 -11.98
CA HIS A 222 9.92 -18.46 -12.66
C HIS A 222 8.49 -18.78 -12.23
N THR A 223 7.67 -19.28 -13.17
CA THR A 223 6.25 -19.60 -12.94
C THR A 223 5.95 -21.01 -13.40
N LEU A 224 5.10 -21.71 -12.65
CA LEU A 224 4.61 -23.04 -12.97
C LEU A 224 3.79 -23.05 -14.26
N SER A 225 3.18 -21.92 -14.64
CA SER A 225 2.42 -21.75 -15.88
C SER A 225 3.27 -21.92 -17.15
N TYR A 226 4.60 -21.95 -17.05
CA TYR A 226 5.46 -22.30 -18.18
C TYR A 226 5.46 -23.80 -18.50
N TYR A 227 4.95 -24.63 -17.59
CA TYR A 227 4.99 -26.09 -17.69
C TYR A 227 3.58 -26.71 -17.75
N THR A 228 2.53 -25.95 -17.45
CA THR A 228 1.15 -26.43 -17.44
C THR A 228 0.14 -25.29 -17.62
N ASP A 229 -0.99 -25.60 -18.26
CA ASP A 229 -2.15 -24.70 -18.39
C ASP A 229 -3.10 -24.81 -17.18
N LEU A 230 -2.80 -25.68 -16.21
CA LEU A 230 -3.61 -25.83 -15.00
C LEU A 230 -3.58 -24.56 -14.15
N SER A 231 -4.73 -24.22 -13.56
CA SER A 231 -4.76 -23.22 -12.49
C SER A 231 -4.01 -23.75 -11.25
N PRO A 232 -3.51 -22.89 -10.36
CA PRO A 232 -2.84 -23.33 -9.13
C PRO A 232 -3.70 -24.31 -8.31
N ALA A 233 -5.00 -24.04 -8.17
CA ALA A 233 -5.91 -24.91 -7.43
C ALA A 233 -6.08 -26.29 -8.08
N ASP A 234 -6.17 -26.34 -9.42
CA ASP A 234 -6.27 -27.60 -10.16
C ASP A 234 -4.97 -28.41 -10.04
N PHE A 235 -3.83 -27.74 -10.10
CA PHE A 235 -2.52 -28.37 -9.90
C PHE A 235 -2.40 -28.98 -8.49
N GLU A 236 -2.78 -28.24 -7.45
CA GLU A 236 -2.77 -28.71 -6.07
C GLU A 236 -3.65 -29.95 -5.88
N ALA A 237 -4.87 -29.92 -6.41
CA ALA A 237 -5.81 -31.05 -6.35
C ALA A 237 -5.27 -32.28 -7.09
N MET A 238 -4.72 -32.08 -8.29
CA MET A 238 -4.15 -33.18 -9.08
C MET A 238 -2.90 -33.78 -8.42
N TYR A 239 -2.01 -32.93 -7.87
CA TYR A 239 -0.82 -33.37 -7.14
C TYR A 239 -1.18 -34.15 -5.86
N ALA A 240 -2.21 -33.70 -5.13
CA ALA A 240 -2.70 -34.39 -3.94
C ALA A 240 -3.28 -35.78 -4.27
N ASN A 241 -3.94 -35.93 -5.43
CA ASN A 241 -4.51 -37.20 -5.87
C ASN A 241 -3.45 -38.16 -6.45
N ASN A 242 -2.59 -37.67 -7.35
CA ASN A 242 -1.57 -38.49 -8.01
C ASN A 242 -0.30 -37.68 -8.31
N LYS A 243 0.65 -37.71 -7.36
CA LYS A 243 1.94 -37.01 -7.48
C LYS A 243 2.72 -37.42 -8.74
N ALA A 244 2.79 -38.72 -9.04
CA ALA A 244 3.62 -39.24 -10.12
C ALA A 244 3.11 -38.77 -11.49
N GLU A 245 1.81 -38.92 -11.74
CA GLU A 245 1.16 -38.47 -12.98
C GLU A 245 1.26 -36.94 -13.16
N THR A 246 1.08 -36.19 -12.08
CA THR A 246 1.22 -34.73 -12.10
C THR A 246 2.62 -34.29 -12.50
N ILE A 247 3.65 -34.95 -11.96
CA ILE A 247 5.04 -34.62 -12.28
C ILE A 247 5.37 -35.05 -13.73
N GLU A 248 4.88 -36.21 -14.19
CA GLU A 248 5.06 -36.64 -15.59
C GLU A 248 4.44 -35.65 -16.60
N LEU A 249 3.26 -35.09 -16.28
CA LEU A 249 2.66 -34.03 -17.11
C LEU A 249 3.58 -32.81 -17.24
N LEU A 250 4.18 -32.37 -16.13
CA LEU A 250 5.12 -31.24 -16.14
C LEU A 250 6.38 -31.57 -16.95
N LYS A 251 6.93 -32.78 -16.79
CA LYS A 251 8.14 -33.21 -17.52
C LYS A 251 8.00 -33.11 -19.03
N GLY A 252 6.79 -33.34 -19.57
CA GLY A 252 6.51 -33.20 -21.00
C GLY A 252 6.81 -31.82 -21.57
N ASN A 253 6.83 -30.78 -20.72
CA ASN A 253 7.07 -29.39 -21.09
C ASN A 253 8.43 -28.85 -20.60
N PHE A 254 9.32 -29.70 -20.09
CA PHE A 254 10.64 -29.28 -19.61
C PHE A 254 11.55 -28.88 -20.77
N LYS A 255 12.33 -27.82 -20.56
CA LYS A 255 13.37 -27.37 -21.47
C LYS A 255 14.65 -28.17 -21.25
N MET A 256 15.57 -28.08 -22.22
CA MET A 256 16.86 -28.75 -22.13
C MET A 256 17.63 -28.33 -20.86
N GLY A 257 17.95 -29.30 -20.00
CA GLY A 257 18.65 -29.07 -18.74
C GLY A 257 17.75 -28.88 -17.51
N GLU A 258 16.43 -28.96 -17.66
CA GLU A 258 15.49 -28.99 -16.53
C GLU A 258 15.19 -30.44 -16.14
N LEU A 259 15.29 -30.75 -14.83
CA LEU A 259 15.09 -32.09 -14.32
C LEU A 259 14.13 -32.11 -13.13
N PRO A 260 13.26 -33.13 -13.04
CA PRO A 260 12.36 -33.30 -11.91
C PRO A 260 13.14 -33.87 -10.73
N ASN A 261 12.98 -33.27 -9.54
CA ASN A 261 13.62 -33.75 -8.32
C ASN A 261 12.57 -33.96 -7.22
N THR A 262 12.37 -35.22 -6.87
CA THR A 262 11.46 -35.69 -5.82
C THR A 262 12.20 -36.19 -4.58
N ARG A 263 13.53 -36.00 -4.52
CA ARG A 263 14.31 -36.37 -3.34
C ARG A 263 13.95 -35.41 -2.20
N PRO A 264 13.55 -35.94 -1.03
CA PRO A 264 13.29 -35.10 0.12
C PRO A 264 14.56 -34.38 0.57
N GLU A 265 14.45 -33.07 0.72
CA GLU A 265 15.56 -32.22 1.16
C GLU A 265 15.04 -31.16 2.12
N VAL A 266 15.80 -30.89 3.19
CA VAL A 266 15.48 -29.77 4.07
C VAL A 266 15.97 -28.50 3.38
N VAL A 267 15.06 -27.55 3.19
CA VAL A 267 15.33 -26.29 2.52
C VAL A 267 14.93 -25.13 3.43
N VAL A 268 15.65 -24.03 3.31
CA VAL A 268 15.22 -22.75 3.83
C VAL A 268 14.73 -21.92 2.65
N LEU A 269 13.45 -21.57 2.69
CA LEU A 269 12.81 -20.67 1.75
C LEU A 269 12.93 -19.25 2.28
N GLY A 270 13.36 -18.32 1.43
CA GLY A 270 13.44 -16.90 1.74
C GLY A 270 12.33 -16.12 1.04
N TYR A 271 11.86 -15.06 1.67
CA TYR A 271 10.84 -14.17 1.15
C TYR A 271 11.33 -12.73 1.30
N THR A 272 11.56 -12.06 0.18
CA THR A 272 12.05 -10.68 0.20
C THR A 272 11.03 -9.78 0.90
N GLN A 273 11.45 -9.10 1.97
CA GLN A 273 10.65 -8.04 2.57
C GLN A 273 10.96 -6.72 1.87
N VAL A 274 9.93 -6.07 1.35
CA VAL A 274 9.85 -4.62 1.48
C VAL A 274 9.58 -4.38 2.95
N ASP A 275 10.44 -3.60 3.62
CA ASP A 275 10.27 -3.25 5.04
C ASP A 275 9.10 -2.27 5.20
N ILE A 276 7.88 -2.77 5.00
CA ILE A 276 6.66 -2.02 5.24
C ILE A 276 6.44 -1.87 6.76
N ALA A 277 6.99 -2.78 7.57
CA ALA A 277 6.91 -2.69 9.04
C ALA A 277 7.50 -1.38 9.56
N ARG A 278 8.68 -0.98 9.07
CA ARG A 278 9.29 0.32 9.41
C ARG A 278 8.49 1.50 8.89
N ILE A 279 7.91 1.40 7.68
CA ILE A 279 7.00 2.44 7.15
C ILE A 279 5.79 2.59 8.08
N TYR A 280 5.22 1.47 8.56
CA TYR A 280 4.10 1.47 9.50
C TYR A 280 4.50 1.98 10.88
N ASP A 281 5.68 1.62 11.38
CA ASP A 281 6.20 2.11 12.66
C ASP A 281 6.44 3.63 12.60
N ASN A 282 6.91 4.16 11.48
CA ASN A 282 7.02 5.59 11.25
C ASN A 282 5.63 6.26 11.24
N ILE A 283 4.67 5.73 10.48
CA ILE A 283 3.28 6.23 10.47
C ILE A 283 2.68 6.21 11.89
N ASN A 284 2.98 5.17 12.67
CA ASN A 284 2.53 5.03 14.06
C ASN A 284 3.18 6.06 15.00
N SER A 285 4.48 6.32 14.81
CA SER A 285 5.21 7.34 15.54
C SER A 285 4.66 8.73 15.24
N ASP A 286 4.52 9.07 13.95
CA ASP A 286 3.96 10.34 13.49
C ASP A 286 2.54 10.54 14.04
N HIS A 287 1.75 9.48 14.16
CA HIS A 287 0.41 9.54 14.75
C HIS A 287 0.43 9.86 16.25
N LYS A 288 1.29 9.19 17.02
CA LYS A 288 1.45 9.46 18.45
C LYS A 288 1.89 10.90 18.72
N ASN A 289 2.69 11.45 17.81
CA ASN A 289 3.19 12.82 17.88
C ASN A 289 2.26 13.87 17.26
N ASN A 290 1.10 13.47 16.71
CA ASN A 290 0.18 14.34 15.93
C ASN A 290 0.77 14.94 14.64
N GLU A 291 1.83 14.36 14.09
CA GLU A 291 2.60 14.83 12.92
C GLU A 291 2.19 14.18 11.60
N VAL A 292 1.20 13.27 11.59
CA VAL A 292 0.80 12.55 10.36
C VAL A 292 0.35 13.52 9.27
N GLN A 293 0.94 13.37 8.09
CA GLN A 293 0.61 14.18 6.93
C GLN A 293 -0.83 13.95 6.47
N ILE A 294 -1.47 14.99 5.93
CA ILE A 294 -2.87 14.96 5.47
C ILE A 294 -3.17 13.80 4.52
N PRO A 295 -2.28 13.43 3.56
CA PRO A 295 -2.53 12.29 2.70
C PRO A 295 -2.68 10.96 3.43
N ILE A 296 -1.80 10.73 4.40
CA ILE A 296 -1.78 9.52 5.21
C ILE A 296 -2.99 9.51 6.14
N LYS A 297 -3.35 10.66 6.73
CA LYS A 297 -4.62 10.82 7.48
C LYS A 297 -5.83 10.48 6.61
N ALA A 298 -5.89 10.99 5.38
CA ALA A 298 -7.00 10.77 4.45
C ALA A 298 -7.10 9.32 3.95
N PHE A 299 -5.96 8.63 3.83
CA PHE A 299 -5.91 7.23 3.44
C PHE A 299 -6.33 6.29 4.58
N PHE A 300 -5.93 6.59 5.83
CA PHE A 300 -6.15 5.70 6.99
C PHE A 300 -7.35 6.05 7.87
N GLN A 301 -7.83 7.28 7.82
CA GLN A 301 -9.06 7.68 8.49
C GLN A 301 -10.18 7.67 7.46
N ASN A 302 -11.32 7.09 7.83
CA ASN A 302 -12.52 7.06 7.01
C ASN A 302 -12.74 8.46 6.37
N PRO A 303 -12.86 8.60 5.03
CA PRO A 303 -13.05 9.90 4.37
C PRO A 303 -14.27 10.68 4.88
N SER A 304 -15.16 10.02 5.63
CA SER A 304 -16.24 10.63 6.41
C SER A 304 -15.81 11.51 7.58
N LEU A 305 -14.57 11.33 8.07
CA LEU A 305 -13.97 12.09 9.18
C LEU A 305 -13.04 13.23 8.72
N LEU A 306 -12.75 13.33 7.41
CA LEU A 306 -12.06 14.48 6.81
C LEU A 306 -12.99 15.69 6.74
N ASP A 307 -13.30 16.29 7.88
CA ASP A 307 -14.15 17.49 8.06
C ASP A 307 -15.03 17.85 6.84
N ARG A 308 -15.97 16.95 6.51
CA ARG A 308 -16.82 17.08 5.31
C ARG A 308 -17.72 18.34 5.39
N LYS A 309 -17.89 18.89 6.61
CA LYS A 309 -18.86 19.93 6.93
C LYS A 309 -18.28 21.34 6.95
N ASN A 310 -17.02 21.54 7.37
CA ASN A 310 -16.47 22.90 7.52
C ASN A 310 -15.70 23.40 6.29
N ARG A 311 -15.63 22.62 5.20
CA ARG A 311 -14.95 23.05 3.98
C ARG A 311 -15.85 23.90 3.09
N LYS A 312 -15.28 24.97 2.53
CA LYS A 312 -15.98 25.87 1.62
C LYS A 312 -16.47 25.11 0.39
N GLU A 313 -17.77 25.23 0.14
CA GLU A 313 -18.39 24.61 -1.03
C GLU A 313 -17.85 25.22 -2.34
N PRO A 314 -17.41 24.40 -3.30
CA PRO A 314 -16.87 24.89 -4.57
C PRO A 314 -17.99 25.37 -5.50
N HIS A 315 -17.66 26.27 -6.41
CA HIS A 315 -18.52 26.59 -7.56
C HIS A 315 -18.16 25.67 -8.73
N ILE A 316 -19.15 24.95 -9.28
CA ILE A 316 -18.94 23.96 -10.35
C ILE A 316 -19.29 24.54 -11.72
N VAL A 317 -18.31 24.56 -12.61
CA VAL A 317 -18.43 24.96 -14.02
C VAL A 317 -17.84 23.89 -14.92
N LEU A 318 -18.51 23.53 -16.00
CA LEU A 318 -18.07 22.45 -16.88
C LEU A 318 -17.54 22.96 -18.20
N TYR A 319 -16.57 22.23 -18.74
CA TYR A 319 -15.96 22.49 -20.04
C TYR A 319 -16.97 22.29 -21.17
N ASP A 320 -17.70 21.17 -21.14
CA ASP A 320 -18.77 20.82 -22.06
C ASP A 320 -19.97 20.16 -21.34
N ASN A 321 -20.98 19.78 -22.11
CA ASN A 321 -22.19 19.12 -21.59
C ASN A 321 -22.11 17.58 -21.62
N GLN A 322 -20.97 16.99 -22.01
CA GLN A 322 -20.79 15.55 -22.15
C GLN A 322 -20.26 14.96 -20.84
N VAL A 323 -21.09 15.04 -19.81
CA VAL A 323 -20.72 14.66 -18.44
C VAL A 323 -21.81 13.79 -17.82
N ASN A 324 -21.41 12.79 -17.06
CA ASN A 324 -22.32 12.01 -16.22
C ASN A 324 -22.15 12.35 -14.73
N ILE A 325 -23.08 11.85 -13.91
CA ILE A 325 -23.15 12.09 -12.47
C ILE A 325 -21.89 11.63 -11.72
N ASP A 326 -21.25 10.54 -12.15
CA ASP A 326 -20.00 10.04 -11.55
C ASP A 326 -18.81 10.96 -11.84
N GLN A 327 -18.74 11.49 -13.06
CA GLN A 327 -17.74 12.48 -13.46
C GLN A 327 -17.97 13.82 -12.73
N LEU A 328 -19.23 14.24 -12.58
CA LEU A 328 -19.60 15.42 -11.77
C LEU A 328 -19.22 15.25 -10.30
N ARG A 329 -19.54 14.09 -9.71
CA ARG A 329 -19.13 13.72 -8.36
C ARG A 329 -17.61 13.77 -8.22
N THR A 330 -16.89 13.25 -9.22
CA THR A 330 -15.42 13.30 -9.25
C THR A 330 -14.89 14.74 -9.22
N VAL A 331 -15.46 15.63 -10.03
CA VAL A 331 -15.08 17.06 -10.06
C VAL A 331 -15.35 17.71 -8.71
N TYR A 332 -16.54 17.49 -8.14
CA TYR A 332 -16.91 18.00 -6.81
C TYR A 332 -15.94 17.51 -5.73
N ASN A 333 -15.66 16.20 -5.70
CA ASN A 333 -14.78 15.59 -4.72
C ASN A 333 -13.33 16.10 -4.86
N ALA A 334 -12.82 16.25 -6.08
CA ALA A 334 -11.49 16.81 -6.35
C ALA A 334 -11.34 18.26 -5.87
N LEU A 335 -12.42 19.05 -5.86
CA LEU A 335 -12.39 20.43 -5.38
C LEU A 335 -12.61 20.54 -3.87
N LYS A 336 -13.36 19.62 -3.26
CA LYS A 336 -13.74 19.68 -1.85
C LYS A 336 -12.75 18.96 -0.94
N TYR A 337 -12.31 17.78 -1.33
CA TYR A 337 -11.51 16.88 -0.49
C TYR A 337 -10.01 17.05 -0.74
N PRO A 338 -9.15 16.73 0.25
CA PRO A 338 -7.71 16.90 0.09
C PRO A 338 -7.13 15.82 -0.83
N ILE A 339 -7.78 14.65 -0.89
CA ILE A 339 -7.43 13.53 -1.75
C ILE A 339 -8.71 12.93 -2.29
N THR A 340 -8.68 12.64 -3.59
CA THR A 340 -9.76 11.94 -4.30
C THR A 340 -9.13 10.89 -5.19
N TYR A 341 -9.45 9.62 -4.94
CA TYR A 341 -9.05 8.51 -5.81
C TYR A 341 -10.15 8.29 -6.85
N VAL A 342 -9.74 8.23 -8.12
CA VAL A 342 -10.67 8.10 -9.25
C VAL A 342 -10.24 6.91 -10.09
N GLN A 343 -11.10 5.90 -10.16
CA GLN A 343 -10.93 4.78 -11.08
C GLN A 343 -11.77 5.04 -12.33
N GLY A 344 -11.13 5.01 -13.49
CA GLY A 344 -11.82 5.07 -14.78
C GLY A 344 -11.49 3.83 -15.62
N PRO A 345 -12.46 2.96 -15.92
CA PRO A 345 -12.30 1.95 -16.97
C PRO A 345 -11.93 2.57 -18.34
N PRO A 346 -11.39 1.80 -19.29
CA PRO A 346 -11.15 2.28 -20.65
C PRO A 346 -12.40 2.90 -21.28
N GLY A 347 -12.27 4.02 -21.99
CA GLY A 347 -13.40 4.70 -22.67
C GLY A 347 -14.29 5.59 -21.80
N THR A 348 -14.08 5.68 -20.48
CA THR A 348 -14.94 6.44 -19.54
C THR A 348 -14.72 7.96 -19.51
N GLY A 349 -14.05 8.53 -20.51
CA GLY A 349 -13.89 9.98 -20.64
C GLY A 349 -12.89 10.63 -19.66
N LYS A 350 -11.86 9.91 -19.18
CA LYS A 350 -10.86 10.45 -18.22
C LYS A 350 -10.32 11.84 -18.56
N THR A 351 -9.96 12.05 -19.83
CA THR A 351 -9.46 13.35 -20.30
C THR A 351 -10.50 14.45 -20.14
N GLN A 352 -11.78 14.16 -20.38
CA GLN A 352 -12.86 15.14 -20.19
C GLN A 352 -13.08 15.47 -18.71
N THR A 353 -13.04 14.47 -17.83
CA THR A 353 -13.08 14.71 -16.38
C THR A 353 -11.91 15.60 -15.93
N LEU A 354 -10.71 15.39 -16.46
CA LEU A 354 -9.55 16.24 -16.16
C LEU A 354 -9.73 17.68 -16.68
N LEU A 355 -10.25 17.86 -17.89
CA LEU A 355 -10.56 19.21 -18.42
C LEU A 355 -11.58 19.94 -17.55
N ASN A 356 -12.61 19.25 -17.09
CA ASN A 356 -13.57 19.79 -16.13
C ASN A 356 -12.89 20.18 -14.80
N ILE A 357 -12.00 19.35 -14.25
CA ILE A 357 -11.25 19.68 -13.03
C ILE A 357 -10.38 20.94 -13.24
N ILE A 358 -9.66 21.03 -14.37
CA ILE A 358 -8.80 22.19 -14.69
C ILE A 358 -9.60 23.48 -14.71
N VAL A 359 -10.69 23.50 -15.47
CA VAL A 359 -11.62 24.64 -15.56
C VAL A 359 -12.13 25.05 -14.17
N ASN A 360 -12.53 24.07 -13.37
CA ASN A 360 -13.06 24.34 -12.04
C ASN A 360 -12.00 24.90 -11.09
N CYS A 361 -10.78 24.39 -11.13
CA CYS A 361 -9.66 24.94 -10.36
C CYS A 361 -9.46 26.41 -10.72
N LEU A 362 -9.45 26.75 -12.02
CA LEU A 362 -9.34 28.12 -12.50
C LEU A 362 -10.52 29.00 -12.03
N ALA A 363 -11.76 28.53 -12.16
CA ALA A 363 -12.96 29.25 -11.71
C ALA A 363 -12.97 29.54 -10.19
N ASN A 364 -12.40 28.62 -9.41
CA ASN A 364 -12.28 28.72 -7.97
C ASN A 364 -10.98 29.41 -7.51
N GLY A 365 -10.17 29.95 -8.45
CA GLY A 365 -8.92 30.66 -8.14
C GLY A 365 -7.83 29.76 -7.54
N LYS A 366 -7.89 28.45 -7.82
CA LYS A 366 -6.90 27.47 -7.37
C LYS A 366 -5.77 27.33 -8.39
N LYS A 367 -4.56 27.07 -7.88
CA LYS A 367 -3.41 26.68 -8.68
C LYS A 367 -3.45 25.17 -8.94
N LEU A 368 -2.91 24.73 -10.08
CA LEU A 368 -2.92 23.32 -10.46
C LEU A 368 -1.55 22.88 -11.00
N LEU A 369 -1.06 21.75 -10.49
CA LEU A 369 0.03 20.98 -11.09
C LEU A 369 -0.57 19.70 -11.66
N ILE A 370 -0.26 19.41 -12.92
CA ILE A 370 -0.68 18.17 -13.60
C ILE A 370 0.56 17.35 -13.90
N SER A 371 0.63 16.14 -13.39
CA SER A 371 1.73 15.20 -13.63
C SER A 371 1.20 13.85 -14.12
N SER A 372 2.07 13.12 -14.84
CA SER A 372 1.81 11.80 -15.38
C SER A 372 3.15 11.10 -15.60
N ASN A 373 3.17 9.77 -15.48
CA ASN A 373 4.38 8.97 -15.78
C ASN A 373 4.72 9.00 -17.28
N ASN A 374 3.73 9.29 -18.14
CA ASN A 374 3.89 9.37 -19.59
C ASN A 374 3.54 10.76 -20.11
N ASN A 375 4.16 11.18 -21.24
CA ASN A 375 3.87 12.48 -21.88
C ASN A 375 2.50 12.54 -22.58
N VAL A 376 2.04 11.41 -23.15
CA VAL A 376 0.82 11.35 -23.99
C VAL A 376 -0.43 11.94 -23.31
N PRO A 377 -0.77 11.61 -22.05
CA PRO A 377 -1.94 12.19 -21.39
C PRO A 377 -1.84 13.71 -21.18
N ILE A 378 -0.64 14.21 -20.89
CA ILE A 378 -0.40 15.64 -20.64
C ILE A 378 -0.55 16.43 -21.94
N ASP A 379 0.05 15.93 -23.01
CA ASP A 379 -0.01 16.58 -24.31
C ASP A 379 -1.45 16.56 -24.86
N GLY A 380 -2.19 15.45 -24.67
CA GLY A 380 -3.61 15.37 -25.04
C GLY A 380 -4.53 16.31 -24.25
N ILE A 381 -4.21 16.63 -22.98
CA ILE A 381 -4.92 17.67 -22.22
C ILE A 381 -4.62 19.05 -22.82
N LYS A 382 -3.33 19.34 -23.10
CA LYS A 382 -2.90 20.63 -23.65
C LYS A 382 -3.54 20.92 -25.01
N GLU A 383 -3.61 19.92 -25.88
CA GLU A 383 -4.23 20.05 -27.21
C GLU A 383 -5.74 20.31 -27.13
N LYS A 384 -6.42 19.68 -26.18
CA LYS A 384 -7.87 19.83 -26.01
C LYS A 384 -8.28 21.07 -25.23
N LEU A 385 -7.38 21.67 -24.45
CA LEU A 385 -7.70 22.80 -23.58
C LEU A 385 -7.88 24.10 -24.40
N TYR A 386 -9.10 24.37 -24.83
CA TYR A 386 -9.46 25.58 -25.58
C TYR A 386 -10.86 26.08 -25.19
N LEU A 387 -10.92 27.22 -24.50
CA LEU A 387 -12.21 27.77 -24.03
C LEU A 387 -13.01 28.52 -25.09
N GLY A 388 -12.40 28.91 -26.21
CA GLY A 388 -13.03 29.74 -27.23
C GLY A 388 -12.55 31.19 -27.26
N GLU A 389 -13.44 32.06 -27.73
CA GLU A 389 -13.17 33.48 -27.93
C GLU A 389 -14.18 34.35 -27.18
N TYR A 390 -13.72 35.49 -26.69
CA TYR A 390 -14.55 36.53 -26.13
C TYR A 390 -14.37 37.82 -26.93
N ARG A 391 -15.46 38.35 -27.50
CA ARG A 391 -15.44 39.54 -28.38
C ARG A 391 -14.43 39.42 -29.54
N GLY A 392 -14.35 38.24 -30.15
CA GLY A 392 -13.42 37.93 -31.26
C GLY A 392 -11.95 37.83 -30.83
N LYS A 393 -11.66 37.78 -29.52
CA LYS A 393 -10.31 37.58 -28.99
C LYS A 393 -10.21 36.21 -28.34
N LYS A 394 -9.20 35.44 -28.72
CA LYS A 394 -8.89 34.15 -28.12
C LYS A 394 -8.62 34.29 -26.61
N ILE A 395 -9.20 33.38 -25.82
CA ILE A 395 -8.90 33.30 -24.38
C ILE A 395 -7.54 32.62 -24.20
N LEU A 396 -6.57 33.37 -23.69
CA LEU A 396 -5.18 32.92 -23.50
C LEU A 396 -4.99 32.38 -22.08
N LEU A 397 -5.28 31.10 -21.88
CA LEU A 397 -5.12 30.46 -20.57
C LEU A 397 -3.65 30.45 -20.10
N PRO A 398 -3.37 30.80 -18.84
CA PRO A 398 -2.02 30.81 -18.27
C PRO A 398 -1.57 29.37 -17.91
N VAL A 399 -1.40 28.51 -18.92
CA VAL A 399 -0.99 27.10 -18.74
C VAL A 399 0.36 26.88 -19.39
N ILE A 400 1.32 26.41 -18.59
CA ILE A 400 2.68 26.15 -19.04
C ILE A 400 3.00 24.65 -18.94
N ARG A 401 3.57 24.09 -20.03
CA ARG A 401 4.03 22.71 -20.12
C ARG A 401 5.55 22.67 -19.97
N LEU A 402 6.03 22.24 -18.81
CA LEU A 402 7.45 22.02 -18.51
C LEU A 402 7.84 20.57 -18.77
N GLY A 403 9.12 20.29 -19.04
CA GLY A 403 9.61 18.95 -19.32
C GLY A 403 11.10 18.94 -19.63
N ASN A 404 11.53 18.14 -20.61
CA ASN A 404 12.87 18.24 -21.15
C ASN A 404 13.15 19.64 -21.76
N ASN A 405 14.39 19.89 -22.15
CA ASN A 405 14.82 21.19 -22.69
C ASN A 405 13.95 21.68 -23.87
N GLU A 406 13.46 20.78 -24.73
CA GLU A 406 12.56 21.17 -25.83
C GLU A 406 11.21 21.71 -25.34
N TYR A 407 10.61 21.07 -24.32
CA TYR A 407 9.37 21.55 -23.73
C TYR A 407 9.59 22.86 -22.96
N VAL A 408 10.74 23.01 -22.28
CA VAL A 408 11.10 24.26 -21.60
C VAL A 408 11.28 25.41 -22.59
N ALA A 409 11.98 25.20 -23.71
CA ALA A 409 12.10 26.19 -24.78
C ALA A 409 10.72 26.62 -25.32
N LYS A 410 9.82 25.66 -25.58
CA LYS A 410 8.44 25.94 -26.00
C LYS A 410 7.67 26.73 -24.95
N ALA A 411 7.84 26.41 -23.66
CA ALA A 411 7.22 27.14 -22.56
C ALA A 411 7.69 28.60 -22.51
N LEU A 412 9.00 28.84 -22.62
CA LEU A 412 9.59 30.18 -22.59
C LEU A 412 9.08 31.05 -23.75
N ARG A 413 8.96 30.48 -24.96
CA ARG A 413 8.35 31.17 -26.11
C ARG A 413 6.89 31.56 -25.85
N ILE A 414 6.12 30.69 -25.20
CA ILE A 414 4.73 30.98 -24.81
C ILE A 414 4.70 32.12 -23.79
N ILE A 415 5.54 32.07 -22.74
CA ILE A 415 5.59 33.13 -21.71
C ILE A 415 5.98 34.46 -22.36
N LYS A 416 6.96 34.48 -23.27
CA LYS A 416 7.37 35.67 -24.03
C LYS A 416 6.22 36.24 -24.87
N ALA A 417 5.45 35.38 -25.55
CA ALA A 417 4.28 35.80 -26.32
C ALA A 417 3.15 36.36 -25.41
N LEU A 418 2.94 35.77 -24.24
CA LEU A 418 1.99 36.27 -23.24
C LEU A 418 2.43 37.63 -22.69
N TYR A 419 3.72 37.80 -22.39
CA TYR A 419 4.28 39.08 -21.94
C TYR A 419 4.12 40.19 -22.99
N ALA A 420 4.39 39.87 -24.26
CA ALA A 420 4.23 40.79 -25.39
C ALA A 420 2.77 41.12 -25.73
N PHE A 421 1.80 40.39 -25.16
CA PHE A 421 0.39 40.62 -25.43
C PHE A 421 -0.07 41.99 -24.89
N GLU A 422 -0.66 42.80 -25.77
CA GLU A 422 -1.21 44.11 -25.43
C GLU A 422 -2.73 44.14 -25.66
N THR A 423 -3.44 44.69 -24.68
CA THR A 423 -4.88 44.93 -24.79
C THR A 423 -5.28 46.16 -23.99
N LYS A 424 -6.27 46.90 -24.51
CA LYS A 424 -6.91 48.02 -23.81
C LYS A 424 -7.94 47.55 -22.76
N ASP A 425 -8.26 46.25 -22.76
CA ASP A 425 -9.21 45.69 -21.81
C ASP A 425 -8.63 45.68 -20.39
N VAL A 426 -9.43 46.11 -19.42
CA VAL A 426 -9.07 46.12 -18.00
C VAL A 426 -9.87 45.04 -17.27
N PRO A 427 -9.24 44.20 -16.42
CA PRO A 427 -9.95 43.27 -15.57
C PRO A 427 -11.04 43.99 -14.76
N LYS A 428 -12.28 43.49 -14.81
CA LYS A 428 -13.43 44.06 -14.10
C LYS A 428 -13.83 43.16 -12.93
N GLU A 429 -13.39 43.52 -11.72
CA GLU A 429 -13.59 42.68 -10.52
C GLU A 429 -15.06 42.52 -10.13
N GLU A 430 -15.87 43.57 -10.24
CA GLU A 430 -17.31 43.55 -9.94
C GLU A 430 -18.09 42.53 -10.80
N LEU A 431 -17.70 42.36 -12.07
CA LEU A 431 -18.32 41.39 -12.97
C LEU A 431 -17.97 39.95 -12.58
N LEU A 432 -16.78 39.70 -12.02
CA LEU A 432 -16.37 38.38 -11.52
C LEU A 432 -17.18 37.98 -10.28
N ILE A 433 -17.57 38.95 -9.45
CA ILE A 433 -18.39 38.74 -8.25
C ILE A 433 -19.84 38.45 -8.65
N ASN A 434 -20.43 39.26 -9.53
CA ASN A 434 -21.83 39.11 -9.97
C ASN A 434 -22.14 37.75 -10.61
N LEU A 435 -21.18 37.15 -11.32
CA LEU A 435 -21.33 35.81 -11.91
C LEU A 435 -21.42 34.70 -10.86
N LYS A 436 -20.65 34.82 -9.77
CA LYS A 436 -20.68 33.87 -8.65
C LYS A 436 -21.96 33.98 -7.83
N GLU A 437 -22.56 35.17 -7.78
CA GLU A 437 -23.82 35.40 -7.06
C GLU A 437 -25.04 34.89 -7.83
N LYS A 438 -25.11 35.13 -9.14
CA LYS A 438 -26.26 34.74 -9.97
C LYS A 438 -26.42 33.21 -10.11
N SER A 439 -25.30 32.49 -10.07
CA SER A 439 -25.24 31.02 -10.20
C SER A 439 -25.24 30.30 -8.84
N LYS A 440 -25.32 31.04 -7.73
CA LYS A 440 -25.15 30.50 -6.37
C LYS A 440 -26.23 29.50 -5.97
N GLU A 441 -27.49 29.78 -6.30
CA GLU A 441 -28.62 28.90 -5.96
C GLU A 441 -28.59 27.60 -6.75
N ASN A 442 -28.34 27.67 -8.07
CA ASN A 442 -28.18 26.48 -8.91
C ASN A 442 -26.98 25.63 -8.46
N ASN A 443 -25.85 26.27 -8.15
CA ASN A 443 -24.69 25.57 -7.61
C ASN A 443 -25.02 24.90 -6.26
N LYS A 444 -25.70 25.60 -5.34
CA LYS A 444 -26.13 25.01 -4.05
C LYS A 444 -27.04 23.80 -4.26
N LEU A 445 -27.97 23.87 -5.21
CA LEU A 445 -28.83 22.75 -5.59
C LEU A 445 -28.00 21.59 -6.14
N LEU A 446 -27.09 21.83 -7.09
CA LEU A 446 -26.20 20.82 -7.67
C LEU A 446 -25.41 20.08 -6.59
N LEU A 447 -24.75 20.81 -5.70
CA LEU A 447 -23.96 20.23 -4.61
C LEU A 447 -24.81 19.39 -3.67
N SER A 448 -26.04 19.83 -3.38
CA SER A 448 -26.98 19.06 -2.55
C SER A 448 -27.35 17.72 -3.21
N ARG A 449 -27.56 17.71 -4.53
CA ARG A 449 -27.87 16.49 -5.30
C ARG A 449 -26.68 15.54 -5.40
N LEU A 450 -25.48 16.06 -5.64
CA LEU A 450 -24.25 15.27 -5.65
C LEU A 450 -23.97 14.63 -4.29
N LYS A 451 -24.25 15.35 -3.19
CA LYS A 451 -24.13 14.80 -1.84
C LYS A 451 -25.13 13.68 -1.58
N GLN A 452 -26.41 13.86 -1.97
CA GLN A 452 -27.43 12.81 -1.85
C GLN A 452 -27.05 11.55 -2.66
N TYR A 453 -26.51 11.75 -3.86
CA TYR A 453 -26.02 10.67 -4.71
C TYR A 453 -24.84 9.92 -4.07
N GLU A 454 -23.85 10.64 -3.52
CA GLU A 454 -22.72 10.07 -2.80
C GLU A 454 -23.16 9.29 -1.56
N ASP A 455 -24.04 9.87 -0.73
CA ASP A 455 -24.58 9.19 0.46
C ASP A 455 -25.31 7.89 0.08
N ARG A 456 -26.03 7.87 -1.05
CA ARG A 456 -26.72 6.67 -1.56
C ARG A 456 -25.74 5.61 -2.06
N LEU A 457 -24.67 5.99 -2.77
CA LEU A 457 -23.63 5.08 -3.22
C LEU A 457 -22.86 4.45 -2.05
N ASP A 458 -22.49 5.24 -1.04
CA ASP A 458 -21.81 4.76 0.15
C ASP A 458 -22.65 3.68 0.85
N VAL A 459 -23.96 3.88 0.98
CA VAL A 459 -24.88 2.89 1.57
C VAL A 459 -24.97 1.63 0.71
N LYS A 460 -25.07 1.75 -0.63
CA LYS A 460 -25.10 0.59 -1.55
C LYS A 460 -23.82 -0.25 -1.45
N GLN A 461 -22.65 0.38 -1.45
CA GLN A 461 -21.36 -0.32 -1.33
C GLN A 461 -21.24 -1.06 0.01
N ASN A 462 -21.62 -0.41 1.11
CA ASN A 462 -21.64 -1.06 2.42
C ASN A 462 -22.60 -2.26 2.45
N LEU A 463 -23.76 -2.15 1.81
CA LEU A 463 -24.73 -3.23 1.72
C LEU A 463 -24.23 -4.40 0.88
N GLU A 464 -23.56 -4.14 -0.25
CA GLU A 464 -22.88 -5.18 -1.05
C GLU A 464 -21.80 -5.91 -0.23
N PHE A 465 -20.99 -5.16 0.52
CA PHE A 465 -19.97 -5.73 1.41
C PHE A 465 -20.60 -6.62 2.49
N VAL A 466 -21.61 -6.14 3.21
CA VAL A 466 -22.32 -6.91 4.26
C VAL A 466 -22.98 -8.16 3.66
N ASN A 467 -23.61 -8.07 2.50
CA ASN A 467 -24.17 -9.23 1.80
C ASN A 467 -23.09 -10.25 1.40
N GLY A 468 -21.92 -9.78 0.97
CA GLY A 468 -20.78 -10.63 0.64
C GLY A 468 -20.16 -11.35 1.84
N LEU A 469 -20.30 -10.80 3.06
CA LEU A 469 -19.93 -11.47 4.31
C LEU A 469 -20.99 -12.49 4.72
N LEU A 470 -22.26 -12.10 4.69
CA LEU A 470 -23.40 -12.97 5.03
C LEU A 470 -23.52 -14.19 4.11
N SER A 471 -23.04 -14.12 2.87
CA SER A 471 -23.02 -15.26 1.95
C SER A 471 -21.99 -16.34 2.34
N LYS A 472 -21.01 -15.99 3.18
CA LYS A 472 -19.96 -16.89 3.66
C LYS A 472 -20.25 -17.45 5.05
N GLU A 473 -20.95 -16.70 5.90
CA GLU A 473 -21.23 -17.09 7.28
C GLU A 473 -22.51 -16.42 7.81
N GLN A 474 -23.37 -17.18 8.50
CA GLN A 474 -24.58 -16.64 9.12
C GLN A 474 -24.22 -15.86 10.40
N ASN A 475 -24.54 -14.57 10.42
CA ASN A 475 -24.26 -13.69 11.56
C ASN A 475 -25.41 -12.72 11.81
N HIS A 476 -26.11 -12.90 12.93
CA HIS A 476 -27.28 -12.11 13.33
C HIS A 476 -26.98 -10.60 13.53
N LEU A 477 -25.73 -10.23 13.90
CA LEU A 477 -25.34 -8.82 14.01
C LEU A 477 -25.24 -8.17 12.62
N LEU A 478 -24.68 -8.88 11.64
CA LEU A 478 -24.59 -8.43 10.25
C LEU A 478 -25.98 -8.34 9.59
N GLU A 479 -26.90 -9.25 9.90
CA GLU A 479 -28.30 -9.16 9.44
C GLU A 479 -29.00 -7.91 9.97
N LYS A 480 -28.81 -7.57 11.25
CA LYS A 480 -29.36 -6.34 11.83
C LYS A 480 -28.75 -5.09 11.20
N GLU A 481 -27.46 -5.13 10.86
CA GLU A 481 -26.78 -4.02 10.16
C GLU A 481 -27.27 -3.88 8.72
N LYS A 482 -27.46 -4.99 8.00
CA LYS A 482 -28.08 -5.03 6.67
C LYS A 482 -29.44 -4.33 6.66
N ASN A 483 -30.35 -4.71 7.56
CA ASN A 483 -31.70 -4.12 7.62
C ASN A 483 -31.64 -2.60 7.83
N LYS A 484 -30.74 -2.11 8.70
CA LYS A 484 -30.53 -0.66 8.88
C LYS A 484 -30.03 0.04 7.61
N LEU A 485 -29.12 -0.59 6.87
CA LEU A 485 -28.62 -0.05 5.61
C LEU A 485 -29.71 -0.03 4.53
N GLU A 486 -30.57 -1.05 4.47
CA GLU A 486 -31.72 -1.12 3.56
C GLU A 486 -32.76 -0.03 3.85
N GLU A 487 -33.12 0.18 5.12
CA GLU A 487 -34.02 1.27 5.54
C GLU A 487 -33.43 2.64 5.18
N LYS A 488 -32.14 2.85 5.45
CA LYS A 488 -31.44 4.09 5.10
C LYS A 488 -31.41 4.30 3.58
N LEU A 489 -31.21 3.23 2.81
CA LEU A 489 -31.20 3.29 1.34
C LEU A 489 -32.59 3.66 0.79
N ALA A 490 -33.66 3.15 1.40
CA ALA A 490 -35.03 3.48 1.01
C ALA A 490 -35.40 4.95 1.25
N GLN A 491 -34.79 5.60 2.25
CA GLN A 491 -35.02 7.01 2.57
C GLN A 491 -34.24 7.99 1.66
N LEU A 492 -33.20 7.51 0.97
CA LEU A 492 -32.34 8.35 0.12
C LEU A 492 -32.89 8.46 -1.31
N PRO A 493 -32.98 9.67 -1.89
CA PRO A 493 -33.49 9.85 -3.25
C PRO A 493 -32.56 9.23 -4.29
N ASP A 494 -33.13 8.65 -5.34
CA ASP A 494 -32.37 8.11 -6.46
C ASP A 494 -32.12 9.22 -7.49
N ILE A 495 -30.91 9.78 -7.48
CA ILE A 495 -30.52 10.88 -8.37
C ILE A 495 -29.94 10.32 -9.67
N THR A 496 -30.49 10.77 -10.80
CA THR A 496 -30.08 10.37 -12.14
C THR A 496 -29.36 11.52 -12.87
N ASN A 497 -28.78 11.22 -14.04
CA ASN A 497 -28.17 12.25 -14.90
C ASN A 497 -29.17 13.32 -15.35
N GLU A 498 -30.42 12.95 -15.61
CA GLU A 498 -31.46 13.88 -16.04
C GLU A 498 -31.86 14.85 -14.92
N ASP A 499 -31.81 14.42 -13.66
CA ASP A 499 -32.07 15.28 -12.49
C ASP A 499 -31.03 16.40 -12.33
N LEU A 500 -29.84 16.22 -12.90
CA LEU A 500 -28.76 17.20 -12.85
C LEU A 500 -28.70 18.09 -14.10
N LYS A 501 -29.40 17.68 -15.17
CA LYS A 501 -29.40 18.37 -16.46
C LYS A 501 -30.01 19.76 -16.27
N ASN A 502 -29.33 20.76 -16.80
CA ASN A 502 -29.67 22.20 -16.67
C ASN A 502 -29.47 22.83 -15.28
N ILE A 503 -28.92 22.10 -14.30
CA ILE A 503 -28.52 22.70 -13.01
C ILE A 503 -27.11 23.27 -13.09
N TYR A 504 -26.20 22.56 -13.75
CA TYR A 504 -24.80 22.97 -13.90
C TYR A 504 -24.59 23.93 -15.08
N GLU A 505 -23.57 24.77 -14.96
CA GLU A 505 -23.19 25.70 -16.02
C GLU A 505 -22.11 25.10 -16.93
N VAL A 506 -22.19 25.38 -18.22
CA VAL A 506 -21.23 24.94 -19.24
C VAL A 506 -20.59 26.16 -19.90
N ILE A 507 -19.27 26.14 -20.09
CA ILE A 507 -18.54 27.26 -20.73
C ILE A 507 -18.92 27.43 -22.19
N LYS A 508 -18.98 26.30 -22.92
CA LYS A 508 -19.25 26.31 -24.36
C LYS A 508 -20.59 26.99 -24.64
N GLY A 509 -20.55 28.13 -25.33
CA GLY A 509 -21.73 28.93 -25.68
C GLY A 509 -22.22 29.87 -24.58
N ASN A 510 -21.58 29.91 -23.41
CA ASN A 510 -21.95 30.81 -22.32
C ASN A 510 -21.10 32.08 -22.34
N HIS A 511 -21.66 33.18 -22.86
CA HIS A 511 -20.97 34.46 -22.99
C HIS A 511 -20.43 35.00 -21.66
N GLN A 512 -21.16 34.76 -20.57
CA GLN A 512 -20.81 35.22 -19.23
C GLN A 512 -19.60 34.47 -18.66
N LEU A 513 -19.55 33.15 -18.81
CA LEU A 513 -18.38 32.36 -18.42
C LEU A 513 -17.16 32.65 -19.30
N LEU A 514 -17.36 32.81 -20.62
CA LEU A 514 -16.28 33.21 -21.53
C LEU A 514 -15.69 34.58 -21.15
N GLN A 515 -16.55 35.52 -20.77
CA GLN A 515 -16.14 36.81 -20.23
C GLN A 515 -15.29 36.66 -18.96
N PHE A 516 -15.74 35.82 -18.01
CA PHE A 516 -15.01 35.53 -16.78
C PHE A 516 -13.61 34.99 -17.06
N PHE A 517 -13.51 33.91 -17.85
CA PHE A 517 -12.21 33.28 -18.15
C PHE A 517 -11.28 34.20 -18.93
N TYR A 518 -11.82 35.05 -19.81
CA TYR A 518 -11.04 36.07 -20.51
C TYR A 518 -10.41 37.06 -19.53
N PHE A 519 -11.19 37.66 -18.62
CA PHE A 519 -10.66 38.65 -17.67
C PHE A 519 -9.74 38.04 -16.61
N GLU A 520 -10.02 36.82 -16.15
CA GLU A 520 -9.13 36.07 -15.27
C GLU A 520 -7.78 35.79 -15.94
N SER A 521 -7.79 35.33 -17.19
CA SER A 521 -6.58 35.12 -17.98
C SER A 521 -5.79 36.43 -18.18
N LEU A 522 -6.49 37.53 -18.49
CA LEU A 522 -5.86 38.85 -18.61
C LEU A 522 -5.24 39.32 -17.29
N ARG A 523 -5.87 39.02 -16.16
CA ARG A 523 -5.33 39.36 -14.84
C ARG A 523 -3.97 38.67 -14.63
N CYS A 524 -3.88 37.38 -14.93
CA CYS A 524 -2.64 36.60 -14.91
C CYS A 524 -1.57 37.20 -15.84
N ILE A 525 -1.93 37.46 -17.10
CA ILE A 525 -0.99 38.03 -18.09
C ILE A 525 -0.47 39.40 -17.66
N LYS A 526 -1.34 40.29 -17.12
CA LYS A 526 -0.91 41.61 -16.64
C LYS A 526 0.07 41.52 -15.47
N ARG A 527 0.02 40.46 -14.66
CA ARG A 527 0.97 40.26 -13.56
C ARG A 527 2.39 40.01 -14.03
N LEU A 528 2.58 39.36 -15.19
CA LEU A 528 3.91 39.20 -15.81
C LEU A 528 4.61 40.54 -16.08
N LYS A 529 3.87 41.65 -16.14
CA LYS A 529 4.41 43.01 -16.35
C LYS A 529 4.74 43.75 -15.04
N THR A 530 4.55 43.13 -13.89
CA THR A 530 4.90 43.72 -12.59
C THR A 530 6.38 43.53 -12.27
N LYS A 531 6.93 44.37 -11.38
CA LYS A 531 8.36 44.34 -11.02
C LYS A 531 8.82 42.99 -10.46
N ASP A 532 7.90 42.24 -9.84
CA ASP A 532 8.18 40.94 -9.22
C ASP A 532 8.66 39.88 -10.23
N TYR A 533 8.34 40.05 -11.52
CA TYR A 533 8.73 39.13 -12.58
C TYR A 533 9.91 39.65 -13.43
N ALA A 534 10.51 40.80 -13.08
CA ALA A 534 11.64 41.36 -13.84
C ALA A 534 12.79 40.35 -14.08
N PRO A 535 13.22 39.52 -13.09
CA PRO A 535 14.23 38.50 -13.32
C PRO A 535 13.81 37.45 -14.37
N LEU A 536 12.53 37.06 -14.39
CA LEU A 536 12.02 36.15 -15.40
C LEU A 536 12.03 36.81 -16.79
N ILE A 537 11.70 38.10 -16.88
CA ILE A 537 11.73 38.84 -18.15
C ILE A 537 13.15 38.98 -18.70
N GLU A 538 14.14 39.19 -17.83
CA GLU A 538 15.56 39.20 -18.23
C GLU A 538 15.95 37.86 -18.87
N ILE A 539 15.56 36.73 -18.27
CA ILE A 539 15.78 35.39 -18.84
C ILE A 539 15.10 35.26 -20.22
N LEU A 540 13.86 35.74 -20.38
CA LEU A 540 13.13 35.69 -21.66
C LEU A 540 13.78 36.52 -22.79
N ASN A 541 14.64 37.48 -22.44
CA ASN A 541 15.35 38.34 -23.40
C ASN A 541 16.70 37.76 -23.84
N ASN A 542 17.19 36.68 -23.21
CA ASN A 542 18.40 36.00 -23.65
C ASN A 542 18.20 35.37 -25.04
N GLU A 543 19.11 35.66 -25.98
CA GLU A 543 19.06 35.17 -27.37
C GLU A 543 19.62 33.75 -27.53
N ASP A 544 20.49 33.31 -26.60
CA ASP A 544 20.98 31.93 -26.57
C ASP A 544 19.96 31.02 -25.87
N GLU A 545 19.31 30.16 -26.64
CA GLU A 545 18.29 29.22 -26.15
C GLU A 545 18.84 28.27 -25.07
N GLN A 546 20.09 27.81 -25.17
CA GLN A 546 20.66 26.90 -24.18
C GLN A 546 20.93 27.62 -22.86
N ALA A 547 21.48 28.83 -22.94
CA ALA A 547 21.68 29.68 -21.78
C ALA A 547 20.34 30.05 -21.12
N GLN A 548 19.35 30.42 -21.93
CA GLN A 548 18.00 30.77 -21.48
C GLN A 548 17.34 29.62 -20.69
N ILE A 549 17.39 28.39 -21.21
CA ILE A 549 16.84 27.21 -20.53
C ILE A 549 17.57 26.97 -19.20
N LYS A 550 18.90 27.08 -19.19
CA LYS A 550 19.71 26.87 -17.99
C LYS A 550 19.41 27.91 -16.90
N GLU A 551 19.29 29.17 -17.27
CA GLU A 551 18.93 30.27 -16.36
C GLU A 551 17.51 30.10 -15.83
N PHE A 552 16.55 29.74 -16.68
CA PHE A 552 15.18 29.46 -16.25
C PHE A 552 15.11 28.28 -15.26
N ASN A 553 15.80 27.17 -15.56
CA ASN A 553 15.84 26.01 -14.68
C ASN A 553 16.49 26.34 -13.34
N LYS A 554 17.53 27.19 -13.33
CA LYS A 554 18.14 27.68 -12.09
C LYS A 554 17.19 28.60 -11.31
N TRP A 555 16.45 29.45 -12.01
CA TRP A 555 15.50 30.38 -11.40
C TRP A 555 14.31 29.65 -10.76
N ILE A 556 13.73 28.65 -11.44
CA ILE A 556 12.57 27.90 -10.94
C ILE A 556 12.91 26.86 -9.86
N ALA A 557 14.19 26.53 -9.68
CA ALA A 557 14.66 25.64 -8.61
C ALA A 557 14.63 26.30 -7.22
N ASP A 558 14.48 27.63 -7.17
CA ASP A 558 14.27 28.39 -5.95
C ASP A 558 12.77 28.40 -5.57
N ASP A 559 12.45 28.04 -4.33
CA ASP A 559 11.07 27.84 -3.87
C ASP A 559 10.24 29.13 -3.95
N ASP A 560 10.83 30.29 -3.65
CA ASP A 560 10.13 31.59 -3.72
C ASP A 560 9.79 31.94 -5.17
N ASN A 561 10.72 31.67 -6.10
CA ASN A 561 10.49 31.88 -7.52
C ASN A 561 9.47 30.89 -8.11
N LEU A 562 9.48 29.63 -7.68
CA LEU A 562 8.44 28.66 -8.04
C LEU A 562 7.07 29.10 -7.51
N GLU A 563 7.02 29.62 -6.28
CA GLU A 563 5.77 30.14 -5.71
C GLU A 563 5.25 31.34 -6.52
N LYS A 564 6.13 32.27 -6.91
CA LYS A 564 5.81 33.41 -7.80
C LYS A 564 5.35 32.95 -9.18
N PHE A 565 6.05 31.98 -9.76
CA PHE A 565 5.73 31.40 -11.07
C PHE A 565 4.34 30.77 -11.09
N THR A 566 3.99 30.03 -10.03
CA THR A 566 2.66 29.40 -9.89
C THR A 566 1.56 30.37 -9.43
N LYS A 567 1.91 31.55 -8.91
CA LYS A 567 0.96 32.64 -8.66
C LYS A 567 0.54 33.35 -9.96
N GLY A 568 1.37 33.29 -11.00
CA GLY A 568 1.28 34.06 -12.25
C GLY A 568 0.09 33.71 -13.12
#